data_AF-A0A7S3IAX3-F1
#
_entry.id   AF-A0A7S3IAX3-F1
#
_cell.length_a   1.000
_cell.length_b   1.000
_cell.length_c   1.000
_cell.angle_alpha   90.00
_cell.angle_beta   90.00
_cell.angle_gamma   90.00
#
_symmetry.space_group_name_H-M   'P 1'
#
loop_
_entity.id
_entity.type
_entity.pdbx_description
1 polymer ?
#
loop_
_entity_poly.entity_id
_entity_poly.type
_entity_poly.pdbx_seq_one_letter_code
_entity_poly.pdbx_strand_id
1 'polypeptide(L)'
;MQNKEPAVMCAYYFPEVLRTTKNWSELLQVFQSLAANPQSQVRIIIAAAFPLILKNLADKDVRIVVSIYKHFLRDVDEVKIKALKGLPLILQKIDRTKRMEFLDIVRRIQKFNLNWRIRNTVAKKLAKIAQNYNLSVWAEHLWEVGLGLAYDDFATVRTSVCGSLGFMFKSLWNIRSDWNSQLLQSISQLAQSQSYQDRITFLKFAKSLTESIDNFSEIKTLIQDLCTDTVVNVRICCSELVKEGLGKNTFWSTLASILNSDCDWDVVLT
;
A
#
# COMPACT_ATOMS: atom_id res chain seq x y z
N MET A 1 31.62 22.46 6.23
CA MET A 1 30.28 22.31 5.61
C MET A 1 30.52 21.85 4.18
N GLN A 2 30.14 20.62 3.81
CA GLN A 2 30.34 20.11 2.46
C GLN A 2 29.64 21.03 1.45
N ASN A 3 30.36 21.42 0.41
CA ASN A 3 29.93 22.34 -0.65
C ASN A 3 28.80 21.68 -1.46
N LYS A 4 27.57 21.71 -0.94
CA LYS A 4 26.39 21.29 -1.70
C LYS A 4 26.20 22.32 -2.81
N GLU A 5 26.22 21.86 -4.06
CA GLU A 5 26.02 22.72 -5.22
C GLU A 5 24.74 23.57 -5.10
N PRO A 6 24.72 24.80 -5.63
CA PRO A 6 23.65 25.77 -5.39
C PRO A 6 22.23 25.22 -5.59
N ALA A 7 22.02 24.41 -6.64
CA ALA A 7 20.71 23.81 -6.95
C ALA A 7 20.22 22.84 -5.85
N VAL A 8 21.12 22.06 -5.27
CA VAL A 8 20.79 21.13 -4.17
C VAL A 8 20.37 21.90 -2.92
N MET A 9 21.05 23.01 -2.62
CA MET A 9 20.69 23.88 -1.51
C MET A 9 19.34 24.56 -1.75
N CYS A 10 19.09 25.08 -2.96
CA CYS A 10 17.80 25.63 -3.33
C CYS A 10 16.66 24.61 -3.15
N ALA A 11 16.82 23.38 -3.64
CA ALA A 11 15.82 22.33 -3.43
C ALA A 11 15.65 21.95 -1.96
N TYR A 12 16.72 21.93 -1.18
CA TYR A 12 16.67 21.62 0.25
C TYR A 12 15.88 22.67 1.04
N TYR A 13 16.07 23.96 0.75
CA TYR A 13 15.36 25.05 1.44
C TYR A 13 13.99 25.37 0.84
N PHE A 14 13.71 24.96 -0.40
CA PHE A 14 12.43 25.21 -1.08
C PHE A 14 11.19 24.89 -0.22
N PRO A 15 11.09 23.73 0.47
CA PRO A 15 9.92 23.41 1.28
C PRO A 15 9.74 24.36 2.47
N GLU A 16 10.82 24.94 2.99
CA GLU A 16 10.73 25.87 4.10
C GLU A 16 10.31 27.26 3.63
N VAL A 17 10.90 27.72 2.52
CA VAL A 17 10.47 28.95 1.86
C VAL A 17 8.99 28.90 1.51
N LEU A 18 8.50 27.79 0.94
CA LEU A 18 7.08 27.61 0.62
C LEU A 18 6.18 27.65 1.86
N ARG A 19 6.63 27.15 3.03
CA ARG A 19 5.87 27.24 4.28
C ARG A 19 5.79 28.67 4.80
N THR A 20 6.91 29.39 4.74
CA THR A 20 7.01 30.75 5.27
C THR A 20 6.23 31.75 4.42
N THR A 21 6.47 31.75 3.10
CA THR A 21 5.83 32.74 2.21
C THR A 21 4.38 32.36 1.91
N LYS A 22 4.10 31.05 1.83
CA LYS A 22 2.85 30.48 1.28
C LYS A 22 2.50 31.01 -0.13
N ASN A 23 3.43 31.70 -0.79
CA ASN A 23 3.21 32.32 -2.09
C ASN A 23 3.62 31.35 -3.20
N TRP A 24 2.71 30.43 -3.53
CA TRP A 24 2.94 29.44 -4.59
C TRP A 24 3.21 30.08 -5.96
N SER A 25 2.54 31.19 -6.29
CA SER A 25 2.66 31.81 -7.61
C SER A 25 4.08 32.31 -7.89
N GLU A 26 4.75 32.89 -6.90
CA GLU A 26 6.15 33.33 -7.02
C GLU A 26 7.13 32.15 -7.08
N LEU A 27 6.80 31.05 -6.41
CA LEU A 27 7.67 29.88 -6.32
C LEU A 27 7.48 28.88 -7.48
N LEU A 28 6.47 29.07 -8.33
CA LEU A 28 6.16 28.15 -9.42
C LEU A 28 7.33 27.96 -10.39
N GLN A 29 7.95 29.05 -10.85
CA GLN A 29 9.08 28.99 -11.79
C GLN A 29 10.31 28.32 -11.15
N VAL A 30 10.55 28.58 -9.87
CA VAL A 30 11.61 27.93 -9.10
C VAL A 30 11.34 26.44 -8.99
N PHE A 31 10.12 26.05 -8.64
CA PHE A 31 9.71 24.65 -8.59
C PHE A 31 9.89 23.95 -9.95
N GLN A 32 9.46 24.56 -11.05
CA GLN A 32 9.63 24.01 -12.40
C GLN A 32 11.10 23.77 -12.73
N SER A 33 11.95 24.75 -12.42
CA SER A 33 13.40 24.68 -12.66
C SER A 33 14.06 23.57 -11.84
N LEU A 34 13.68 23.42 -10.57
CA LEU A 34 14.22 22.36 -9.70
C LEU A 34 13.68 20.97 -10.08
N ALA A 35 12.42 20.89 -10.53
CA ALA A 35 11.81 19.65 -10.98
C ALA A 35 12.41 19.13 -12.31
N ALA A 36 12.85 20.04 -13.18
CA ALA A 36 13.52 19.72 -14.44
C ALA A 36 15.05 19.64 -14.32
N ASN A 37 15.62 19.82 -13.12
CA ASN A 37 17.07 19.90 -12.95
C ASN A 37 17.77 18.59 -13.40
N PRO A 38 18.90 18.65 -14.12
CA PRO A 38 19.62 17.45 -14.57
C PRO A 38 20.05 16.50 -13.46
N GLN A 39 20.32 17.03 -12.27
CA GLN A 39 20.75 16.24 -11.12
C GLN A 39 19.57 15.54 -10.46
N SER A 40 19.58 14.20 -10.45
CA SER A 40 18.55 13.40 -9.80
C SER A 40 18.41 13.74 -8.32
N GLN A 41 19.50 14.08 -7.63
CA GLN A 41 19.47 14.50 -6.22
C GLN A 41 18.55 15.70 -5.97
N VAL A 42 18.55 16.70 -6.86
CA VAL A 42 17.66 17.86 -6.78
C VAL A 42 16.21 17.40 -6.95
N ARG A 43 15.94 16.58 -7.97
CA ARG A 43 14.60 16.04 -8.25
C ARG A 43 14.08 15.13 -7.14
N ILE A 44 14.94 14.35 -6.46
CA ILE A 44 14.58 13.52 -5.30
C ILE A 44 14.07 14.39 -4.16
N ILE A 45 14.77 15.50 -3.87
CA ILE A 45 14.37 16.44 -2.80
C ILE A 45 13.02 17.07 -3.13
N ILE A 46 12.84 17.54 -4.36
CA ILE A 46 11.57 18.15 -4.80
C ILE A 46 10.42 17.16 -4.83
N ALA A 47 10.62 15.94 -5.33
CA ALA A 47 9.60 14.89 -5.30
C ALA A 47 9.23 14.51 -3.85
N ALA A 48 10.16 14.59 -2.90
CA ALA A 48 9.87 14.39 -1.48
C ALA A 48 9.06 15.54 -0.86
N ALA A 49 9.26 16.76 -1.33
CA ALA A 49 8.51 17.96 -0.93
C ALA A 49 7.11 18.04 -1.55
N PHE A 50 6.80 17.18 -2.53
CA PHE A 50 5.57 17.24 -3.32
C PHE A 50 4.26 17.26 -2.50
N PRO A 51 4.11 16.49 -1.40
CA PRO A 51 2.94 16.61 -0.52
C PRO A 51 2.70 18.02 0.02
N LEU A 52 3.76 18.77 0.31
CA LEU A 52 3.64 20.16 0.75
C LEU A 52 3.23 21.06 -0.43
N ILE A 53 3.86 20.86 -1.60
CA ILE A 53 3.52 21.60 -2.83
C ILE A 53 2.03 21.48 -3.14
N LEU A 54 1.47 20.27 -3.08
CA LEU A 54 0.04 20.03 -3.33
C LEU A 54 -0.91 20.74 -2.35
N LYS A 55 -0.46 21.00 -1.11
CA LYS A 55 -1.28 21.73 -0.13
C LYS A 55 -1.38 23.23 -0.46
N ASN A 56 -0.35 23.80 -1.06
CA ASN A 56 -0.26 25.21 -1.40
C ASN A 56 -0.61 25.50 -2.88
N LEU A 57 -0.91 24.46 -3.66
CA LEU A 57 -1.17 24.53 -5.09
C LEU A 57 -2.44 25.33 -5.41
N ALA A 58 -2.32 26.34 -6.26
CA ALA A 58 -3.44 27.07 -6.84
C ALA A 58 -4.10 26.28 -7.98
N ASP A 59 -5.42 26.40 -8.13
CA ASP A 59 -6.21 25.62 -9.10
C ASP A 59 -5.74 25.81 -10.55
N LYS A 60 -5.35 27.03 -10.91
CA LYS A 60 -4.83 27.37 -12.24
C LYS A 60 -3.57 26.57 -12.63
N ASP A 61 -2.77 26.15 -11.64
CA ASP A 61 -1.47 25.49 -11.87
C ASP A 61 -1.54 23.96 -11.80
N VAL A 62 -2.71 23.39 -11.45
CA VAL A 62 -2.89 21.94 -11.30
C VAL A 62 -2.45 21.18 -12.54
N ARG A 63 -2.78 21.68 -13.75
CA ARG A 63 -2.42 21.01 -15.00
C ARG A 63 -0.90 20.88 -15.17
N ILE A 64 -0.16 21.94 -14.89
CA ILE A 64 1.30 21.98 -15.02
C ILE A 64 1.93 21.05 -13.97
N VAL A 65 1.48 21.13 -12.72
CA VAL A 65 2.00 20.30 -11.63
C VAL A 65 1.72 18.81 -11.83
N VAL A 66 0.56 18.46 -12.39
CA VAL A 66 0.23 17.07 -12.77
C VAL A 66 1.14 16.56 -13.87
N SER A 67 1.47 17.39 -14.87
CA SER A 67 2.43 17.03 -15.91
C SER A 67 3.80 16.73 -15.31
N ILE A 68 4.33 17.62 -14.46
CA ILE A 68 5.62 17.41 -13.78
C ILE A 68 5.60 16.14 -12.93
N TYR A 69 4.51 15.90 -12.19
CA TYR A 69 4.37 14.70 -11.38
C TYR A 69 4.40 13.41 -12.22
N LYS A 70 3.76 13.39 -13.40
CA LYS A 70 3.86 12.25 -14.33
C LYS A 70 5.29 12.03 -14.82
N HIS A 71 6.10 13.08 -14.97
CA HIS A 71 7.53 12.94 -15.28
C HIS A 71 8.28 12.28 -14.12
N PHE A 72 8.02 12.68 -12.87
CA PHE A 72 8.61 12.01 -11.70
C PHE A 72 8.26 10.52 -11.62
N LEU A 73 7.06 10.12 -12.07
CA LEU A 73 6.68 8.70 -12.11
C LEU A 73 7.41 7.88 -13.20
N ARG A 74 8.09 8.55 -14.14
CA ARG A 74 8.90 7.94 -15.22
C ARG A 74 10.41 8.14 -15.02
N ASP A 75 10.79 8.84 -13.96
CA ASP A 75 12.16 9.17 -13.62
C ASP A 75 12.90 7.95 -13.01
N VAL A 76 14.15 8.17 -12.58
CA VAL A 76 14.94 7.22 -11.79
C VAL A 76 14.18 6.78 -10.54
N ASP A 77 14.51 5.59 -10.05
CA ASP A 77 13.69 4.90 -9.07
C ASP A 77 13.56 5.65 -7.74
N GLU A 78 14.61 6.35 -7.30
CA GLU A 78 14.58 7.16 -6.08
C GLU A 78 13.55 8.28 -6.18
N VAL A 79 13.49 9.00 -7.31
CA VAL A 79 12.51 10.04 -7.57
C VAL A 79 11.10 9.45 -7.61
N LYS A 80 10.93 8.34 -8.34
CA LYS A 80 9.66 7.61 -8.49
C LYS A 80 9.11 7.17 -7.13
N ILE A 81 9.96 6.62 -6.26
CA ILE A 81 9.58 6.24 -4.89
C ILE A 81 9.09 7.45 -4.08
N LYS A 82 9.76 8.60 -4.18
CA LYS A 82 9.30 9.82 -3.48
C LYS A 82 7.97 10.30 -4.04
N ALA A 83 7.84 10.35 -5.36
CA ALA A 83 6.61 10.76 -6.02
C ALA A 83 5.42 9.88 -5.61
N LEU A 84 5.56 8.55 -5.67
CA LEU A 84 4.49 7.61 -5.31
C LEU A 84 3.95 7.77 -3.89
N LYS A 85 4.76 8.28 -2.94
CA LYS A 85 4.28 8.60 -1.58
C LYS A 85 3.23 9.72 -1.59
N GLY A 86 3.31 10.64 -2.55
CA GLY A 86 2.37 11.74 -2.77
C GLY A 86 1.19 11.39 -3.68
N LEU A 87 1.12 10.17 -4.24
CA LEU A 87 0.10 9.80 -5.21
C LEU A 87 -1.34 9.97 -4.68
N PRO A 88 -1.68 9.55 -3.44
CA PRO A 88 -3.01 9.80 -2.90
C PRO A 88 -3.41 11.28 -2.88
N LEU A 89 -2.45 12.18 -2.62
CA LEU A 89 -2.74 13.62 -2.50
C LEU A 89 -2.97 14.27 -3.87
N ILE A 90 -2.23 13.87 -4.91
CA ILE A 90 -2.45 14.44 -6.24
C ILE A 90 -3.78 13.96 -6.83
N LEU A 91 -4.17 12.71 -6.55
CA LEU A 91 -5.47 12.18 -6.98
C LEU A 91 -6.63 13.01 -6.42
N GLN A 92 -6.52 13.51 -5.19
CA GLN A 92 -7.52 14.39 -4.58
C GLN A 92 -7.65 15.75 -5.30
N LYS A 93 -6.60 16.21 -5.98
CA LYS A 93 -6.54 17.52 -6.66
C LYS A 93 -6.96 17.48 -8.12
N ILE A 94 -7.14 16.30 -8.72
CA ILE A 94 -7.52 16.16 -10.13
C ILE A 94 -8.94 15.61 -10.29
N ASP A 95 -9.53 15.93 -11.44
CA ASP A 95 -10.83 15.43 -11.86
C ASP A 95 -10.84 13.91 -12.06
N ARG A 96 -12.02 13.30 -11.93
CA ARG A 96 -12.19 11.83 -11.97
C ARG A 96 -11.67 11.21 -13.26
N THR A 97 -11.88 11.86 -14.41
CA THR A 97 -11.45 11.35 -15.72
C THR A 97 -9.92 11.18 -15.77
N LYS A 98 -9.17 12.17 -15.29
CA LYS A 98 -7.69 12.09 -15.24
C LYS A 98 -7.16 11.09 -14.21
N ARG A 99 -7.94 10.73 -13.17
CA ARG A 99 -7.50 9.72 -12.19
C ARG A 99 -7.34 8.34 -12.83
N MET A 100 -8.09 8.04 -13.88
CA MET A 100 -7.98 6.74 -14.56
C MET A 100 -6.61 6.53 -15.21
N GLU A 101 -5.98 7.59 -15.72
CA GLU A 101 -4.61 7.49 -16.24
C GLU A 101 -3.60 7.07 -15.16
N PHE A 102 -3.82 7.47 -13.91
CA PHE A 102 -2.97 7.06 -12.78
C PHE A 102 -3.23 5.62 -12.34
N LEU A 103 -4.46 5.12 -12.51
CA LEU A 103 -4.77 3.71 -12.27
C LEU A 103 -3.93 2.82 -13.20
N ASP A 104 -3.82 3.19 -14.48
CA ASP A 104 -2.99 2.44 -15.44
C ASP A 104 -1.51 2.45 -15.09
N ILE A 105 -1.02 3.54 -14.48
CA ILE A 105 0.36 3.60 -13.98
C ILE A 105 0.53 2.64 -12.80
N VAL A 106 -0.42 2.61 -11.86
CA VAL A 106 -0.38 1.71 -10.70
C VAL A 106 -0.41 0.23 -11.15
N ARG A 107 -1.29 -0.12 -12.10
CA ARG A 107 -1.35 -1.48 -12.69
C ARG A 107 -0.03 -1.85 -13.37
N ARG A 108 0.55 -0.94 -14.17
CA ARG A 108 1.85 -1.17 -14.82
C ARG A 108 2.99 -1.33 -13.81
N ILE A 109 2.99 -0.56 -12.73
CA ILE A 109 4.00 -0.69 -11.67
C ILE A 109 3.92 -2.08 -11.03
N GLN A 110 2.72 -2.53 -10.66
CA GLN A 110 2.53 -3.85 -10.07
C GLN A 110 3.00 -4.95 -11.01
N LYS A 111 2.63 -4.88 -12.29
CA LYS A 111 2.87 -5.98 -13.25
C LYS A 111 4.29 -6.03 -13.83
N PHE A 112 4.91 -4.87 -14.06
CA PHE A 112 6.14 -4.80 -14.90
C PHE A 112 7.34 -4.15 -14.22
N ASN A 113 7.18 -3.48 -13.07
CA ASN A 113 8.32 -2.79 -12.46
C ASN A 113 9.22 -3.80 -11.72
N LEU A 114 10.48 -3.89 -12.13
CA LEU A 114 11.44 -4.84 -11.56
C LEU A 114 11.88 -4.48 -10.13
N ASN A 115 11.81 -3.19 -9.76
CA ASN A 115 12.26 -2.73 -8.46
C ASN A 115 11.18 -2.94 -7.39
N TRP A 116 11.39 -3.93 -6.53
CA TRP A 116 10.45 -4.26 -5.45
C TRP A 116 10.18 -3.09 -4.51
N ARG A 117 11.10 -2.12 -4.35
CA ARG A 117 10.88 -0.95 -3.48
C ARG A 117 9.81 0.00 -4.04
N ILE A 118 9.69 0.07 -5.36
CA ILE A 118 8.63 0.82 -6.04
C ILE A 118 7.29 0.10 -5.84
N ARG A 119 7.24 -1.21 -6.08
CA ARG A 119 6.05 -2.03 -5.84
C ARG A 119 5.61 -1.97 -4.36
N ASN A 120 6.56 -2.04 -3.43
CA ASN A 120 6.34 -1.88 -1.99
C ASN A 120 5.76 -0.50 -1.64
N THR A 121 6.18 0.55 -2.35
CA THR A 121 5.65 1.89 -2.11
C THR A 121 4.18 1.97 -2.52
N VAL A 122 3.79 1.30 -3.62
CA VAL A 122 2.38 1.15 -4.02
C VAL A 122 1.61 0.33 -2.98
N ALA A 123 2.13 -0.84 -2.57
CA ALA A 123 1.50 -1.70 -1.56
C ALA A 123 1.11 -0.94 -0.28
N LYS A 124 2.06 -0.16 0.26
CA LYS A 124 1.86 0.67 1.47
C LYS A 124 0.84 1.81 1.31
N LYS A 125 0.51 2.19 0.07
CA LYS A 125 -0.39 3.31 -0.25
C LYS A 125 -1.69 2.87 -0.92
N LEU A 126 -1.84 1.59 -1.25
CA LEU A 126 -2.94 1.08 -2.07
C LEU A 126 -4.32 1.50 -1.54
N ALA A 127 -4.60 1.33 -0.24
CA ALA A 127 -5.88 1.78 0.33
C ALA A 127 -6.13 3.29 0.17
N LYS A 128 -5.10 4.13 0.37
CA LYS A 128 -5.23 5.59 0.19
C LYS A 128 -5.35 5.98 -1.27
N ILE A 129 -4.74 5.22 -2.19
CA ILE A 129 -4.94 5.38 -3.62
C ILE A 129 -6.40 5.05 -3.96
N ALA A 130 -6.89 3.91 -3.48
CA ALA A 130 -8.25 3.43 -3.71
C ALA A 130 -9.31 4.44 -3.30
N GLN A 131 -9.16 5.09 -2.14
CA GLN A 131 -10.05 6.16 -1.65
C GLN A 131 -10.32 7.33 -2.62
N ASN A 132 -9.60 7.43 -3.74
CA ASN A 132 -9.84 8.43 -4.79
C ASN A 132 -10.70 7.94 -5.96
N TYR A 133 -11.15 6.68 -5.93
CA TYR A 133 -11.95 6.02 -6.96
C TYR A 133 -13.27 5.52 -6.36
N ASN A 134 -14.26 5.24 -7.23
CA ASN A 134 -15.50 4.59 -6.81
C ASN A 134 -15.26 3.10 -6.47
N LEU A 135 -16.19 2.49 -5.73
CA LEU A 135 -16.02 1.11 -5.25
C LEU A 135 -15.97 0.06 -6.37
N SER A 136 -16.62 0.30 -7.51
CA SER A 136 -16.50 -0.58 -8.69
C SER A 136 -15.06 -0.68 -9.16
N VAL A 137 -14.35 0.44 -9.27
CA VAL A 137 -12.91 0.45 -9.62
C VAL A 137 -12.07 -0.25 -8.55
N TRP A 138 -12.51 -0.26 -7.28
CA TRP A 138 -11.80 -1.01 -6.24
C TRP A 138 -11.92 -2.50 -6.50
N ALA A 139 -13.14 -3.00 -6.66
CA ALA A 139 -13.43 -4.42 -6.85
C ALA A 139 -12.87 -4.96 -8.18
N GLU A 140 -12.97 -4.18 -9.26
CA GLU A 140 -12.63 -4.63 -10.62
C GLU A 140 -11.15 -4.43 -10.98
N HIS A 141 -10.44 -3.51 -10.32
CA HIS A 141 -9.08 -3.15 -10.72
C HIS A 141 -8.09 -3.10 -9.56
N LEU A 142 -8.36 -2.33 -8.52
CA LEU A 142 -7.39 -2.15 -7.43
C LEU A 142 -7.28 -3.39 -6.53
N TRP A 143 -8.32 -4.21 -6.46
CA TRP A 143 -8.30 -5.51 -5.82
C TRP A 143 -7.29 -6.43 -6.53
N GLU A 144 -7.35 -6.52 -7.86
CA GLU A 144 -6.37 -7.29 -8.65
C GLU A 144 -4.94 -6.78 -8.47
N VAL A 145 -4.75 -5.46 -8.42
CA VAL A 145 -3.43 -4.87 -8.10
C VAL A 145 -2.96 -5.33 -6.72
N GLY A 146 -3.85 -5.29 -5.72
CA GLY A 146 -3.53 -5.73 -4.37
C GLY A 146 -3.16 -7.20 -4.30
N LEU A 147 -3.93 -8.07 -4.96
CA LEU A 147 -3.63 -9.50 -5.06
C LEU A 147 -2.30 -9.76 -5.77
N GLY A 148 -2.04 -9.09 -6.88
CA GLY A 148 -0.77 -9.21 -7.59
C GLY A 148 0.44 -8.82 -6.73
N LEU A 149 0.27 -7.87 -5.79
CA LEU A 149 1.29 -7.53 -4.80
C LEU A 149 1.34 -8.51 -3.61
N ALA A 150 0.26 -9.24 -3.35
CA ALA A 150 0.21 -10.30 -2.35
C ALA A 150 0.92 -11.58 -2.82
N TYR A 151 1.06 -11.78 -4.14
CA TYR A 151 1.88 -12.84 -4.75
C TYR A 151 3.28 -12.38 -5.15
N ASP A 152 3.75 -11.23 -4.67
CA ASP A 152 5.07 -10.68 -5.01
C ASP A 152 6.22 -11.58 -4.52
N ASP A 153 7.32 -11.67 -5.27
CA ASP A 153 8.51 -12.44 -4.89
C ASP A 153 9.09 -12.01 -3.53
N PHE A 154 8.99 -10.72 -3.19
CA PHE A 154 9.54 -10.17 -1.96
C PHE A 154 8.52 -10.16 -0.83
N ALA A 155 8.80 -10.90 0.24
CA ALA A 155 7.95 -10.99 1.43
C ALA A 155 7.59 -9.64 2.05
N THR A 156 8.48 -8.63 1.94
CA THR A 156 8.20 -7.26 2.41
C THR A 156 7.07 -6.60 1.62
N VAL A 157 6.97 -6.85 0.30
CA VAL A 157 5.89 -6.32 -0.53
C VAL A 157 4.58 -7.02 -0.16
N ARG A 158 4.59 -8.36 -0.11
CA ARG A 158 3.42 -9.17 0.31
C ARG A 158 2.86 -8.70 1.64
N THR A 159 3.72 -8.59 2.65
CA THR A 159 3.34 -8.13 4.00
C THR A 159 2.78 -6.70 3.98
N SER A 160 3.38 -5.81 3.18
CA SER A 160 2.98 -4.39 3.16
C SER A 160 1.61 -4.16 2.51
N VAL A 161 1.15 -5.04 1.62
CA VAL A 161 -0.15 -4.91 0.96
C VAL A 161 -1.31 -5.44 1.80
N CYS A 162 -1.05 -6.42 2.69
CA CYS A 162 -2.07 -7.09 3.51
C CYS A 162 -3.02 -6.11 4.23
N GLY A 163 -2.49 -5.05 4.86
CA GLY A 163 -3.30 -4.05 5.54
C GLY A 163 -4.21 -3.25 4.58
N SER A 164 -3.74 -2.96 3.37
CA SER A 164 -4.57 -2.32 2.34
C SER A 164 -5.66 -3.26 1.84
N LEU A 165 -5.32 -4.52 1.58
CA LEU A 165 -6.29 -5.55 1.15
C LEU A 165 -7.38 -5.74 2.21
N GLY A 166 -7.04 -5.84 3.49
CA GLY A 166 -8.06 -6.00 4.54
C GLY A 166 -8.96 -4.78 4.70
N PHE A 167 -8.41 -3.57 4.56
CA PHE A 167 -9.24 -2.36 4.53
C PHE A 167 -10.23 -2.38 3.36
N MET A 168 -9.76 -2.75 2.16
CA MET A 168 -10.58 -2.85 0.96
C MET A 168 -11.62 -3.97 1.09
N PHE A 169 -11.24 -5.15 1.59
CA PHE A 169 -12.12 -6.29 1.80
C PHE A 169 -13.29 -5.90 2.72
N LYS A 170 -13.02 -5.30 3.88
CA LYS A 170 -14.05 -4.80 4.81
C LYS A 170 -14.96 -3.74 4.18
N SER A 171 -14.37 -2.87 3.37
CA SER A 171 -15.10 -1.76 2.74
C SER A 171 -15.97 -2.21 1.57
N LEU A 172 -15.67 -3.34 0.93
CA LEU A 172 -16.44 -3.91 -0.17
C LEU A 172 -17.44 -4.97 0.29
N TRP A 173 -17.24 -5.54 1.48
CA TRP A 173 -18.08 -6.58 2.04
C TRP A 173 -19.53 -6.13 2.20
N ASN A 174 -20.47 -7.02 1.86
CA ASN A 174 -21.93 -6.81 1.94
C ASN A 174 -22.47 -5.68 1.05
N ILE A 175 -21.66 -5.13 0.14
CA ILE A 175 -22.15 -4.18 -0.86
C ILE A 175 -22.80 -4.92 -2.03
N ARG A 176 -22.15 -5.98 -2.52
CA ARG A 176 -22.68 -6.86 -3.55
C ARG A 176 -22.21 -8.30 -3.33
N SER A 177 -23.10 -9.28 -3.58
CA SER A 177 -22.82 -10.70 -3.35
C SER A 177 -21.79 -11.28 -4.33
N ASP A 178 -21.75 -10.80 -5.57
CA ASP A 178 -20.75 -11.19 -6.55
C ASP A 178 -19.34 -10.71 -6.15
N TRP A 179 -19.23 -9.50 -5.60
CA TRP A 179 -17.98 -9.02 -5.01
C TRP A 179 -17.56 -9.85 -3.80
N ASN A 180 -18.46 -10.14 -2.86
CA ASN A 180 -18.13 -11.01 -1.72
C ASN A 180 -17.55 -12.35 -2.18
N SER A 181 -18.17 -12.97 -3.19
CA SER A 181 -17.73 -14.25 -3.76
C SER A 181 -16.34 -14.14 -4.39
N GLN A 182 -16.08 -13.11 -5.19
CA GLN A 182 -14.78 -12.86 -5.81
C GLN A 182 -13.68 -12.61 -4.77
N LEU A 183 -13.96 -11.77 -3.76
CA LEU A 183 -13.03 -11.43 -2.69
C LEU A 183 -12.67 -12.67 -1.88
N LEU A 184 -13.66 -13.46 -1.46
CA LEU A 184 -13.46 -14.72 -0.74
C LEU A 184 -12.64 -15.70 -1.57
N GLN A 185 -13.02 -15.94 -2.83
CA GLN A 185 -12.30 -16.87 -3.70
C GLN A 185 -10.81 -16.52 -3.78
N SER A 186 -10.49 -15.24 -3.97
CA SER A 186 -9.11 -14.76 -4.09
C SER A 186 -8.30 -14.97 -2.82
N ILE A 187 -8.90 -14.72 -1.66
CA ILE A 187 -8.25 -14.86 -0.35
C ILE A 187 -8.13 -16.33 0.07
N SER A 188 -9.14 -17.16 -0.22
CA SER A 188 -9.08 -18.62 0.00
C SER A 188 -7.95 -19.26 -0.80
N GLN A 189 -7.70 -18.79 -2.03
CA GLN A 189 -6.57 -19.26 -2.83
C GLN A 189 -5.21 -19.04 -2.14
N LEU A 190 -5.02 -17.90 -1.45
CA LEU A 190 -3.80 -17.67 -0.66
C LEU A 190 -3.70 -18.66 0.51
N ALA A 191 -4.80 -18.87 1.24
CA ALA A 191 -4.86 -19.78 2.39
C ALA A 191 -4.62 -21.25 2.01
N GLN A 192 -5.10 -21.67 0.84
CA GLN A 192 -5.06 -23.05 0.36
C GLN A 192 -3.91 -23.32 -0.62
N SER A 193 -3.03 -22.34 -0.85
CA SER A 193 -1.90 -22.46 -1.77
C SER A 193 -0.92 -23.53 -1.32
N GLN A 194 -0.30 -24.22 -2.28
CA GLN A 194 0.81 -25.13 -2.02
C GLN A 194 2.04 -24.40 -1.47
N SER A 195 2.20 -23.12 -1.83
CA SER A 195 3.25 -22.26 -1.29
C SER A 195 2.92 -21.85 0.14
N TYR A 196 3.72 -22.30 1.10
CA TYR A 196 3.58 -21.87 2.50
C TYR A 196 3.73 -20.35 2.68
N GLN A 197 4.44 -19.68 1.76
CA GLN A 197 4.61 -18.24 1.78
C GLN A 197 3.32 -17.48 1.47
N ASP A 198 2.45 -18.05 0.62
CA ASP A 198 1.14 -17.50 0.30
C ASP A 198 0.19 -17.68 1.49
N ARG A 199 0.25 -18.85 2.15
CA ARG A 199 -0.51 -19.12 3.37
C ARG A 199 -0.12 -18.18 4.53
N ILE A 200 1.17 -17.91 4.70
CA ILE A 200 1.65 -16.84 5.61
C ILE A 200 1.12 -15.47 5.19
N THR A 201 1.04 -15.19 3.89
CA THR A 201 0.51 -13.91 3.38
C THR A 201 -1.00 -13.79 3.68
N PHE A 202 -1.76 -14.87 3.56
CA PHE A 202 -3.15 -14.94 4.03
C PHE A 202 -3.26 -14.62 5.52
N LEU A 203 -2.44 -15.23 6.38
CA LEU A 203 -2.48 -14.96 7.83
C LEU A 203 -2.16 -13.49 8.16
N LYS A 204 -1.21 -12.88 7.44
CA LYS A 204 -0.91 -11.45 7.54
C LYS A 204 -2.05 -10.56 7.05
N PHE A 205 -2.80 -11.00 6.04
CA PHE A 205 -4.05 -10.37 5.63
C PHE A 205 -5.12 -10.51 6.72
N ALA A 206 -5.34 -11.71 7.26
CA ALA A 206 -6.31 -12.00 8.31
C ALA A 206 -6.07 -11.17 9.58
N LYS A 207 -4.80 -10.91 9.92
CA LYS A 207 -4.40 -9.97 10.99
C LYS A 207 -5.00 -8.57 10.85
N SER A 208 -5.23 -8.08 9.63
CA SER A 208 -5.87 -6.78 9.42
C SER A 208 -7.40 -6.79 9.60
N LEU A 209 -7.98 -7.99 9.81
CA LEU A 209 -9.39 -8.24 10.04
C LEU A 209 -9.72 -8.59 11.50
N THR A 210 -8.72 -8.69 12.39
CA THR A 210 -8.88 -9.20 13.78
C THR A 210 -10.05 -8.56 14.54
N GLU A 211 -10.24 -7.24 14.44
CA GLU A 211 -11.35 -6.53 15.13
C GLU A 211 -12.75 -6.83 14.57
N SER A 212 -12.82 -7.38 13.37
CA SER A 212 -14.05 -7.60 12.60
C SER A 212 -14.22 -9.05 12.17
N ILE A 213 -13.41 -9.96 12.72
CA ILE A 213 -13.32 -11.34 12.26
C ILE A 213 -14.66 -12.09 12.39
N ASP A 214 -15.50 -11.66 13.32
CA ASP A 214 -16.84 -12.22 13.54
C ASP A 214 -17.77 -12.09 12.34
N ASN A 215 -17.49 -11.13 11.45
CA ASN A 215 -18.28 -10.91 10.23
C ASN A 215 -17.90 -11.87 9.08
N PHE A 216 -16.86 -12.69 9.25
CA PHE A 216 -16.24 -13.45 8.16
C PHE A 216 -16.04 -14.93 8.55
N SER A 217 -17.13 -15.70 8.56
CA SER A 217 -17.13 -17.13 8.91
C SER A 217 -16.13 -17.96 8.11
N GLU A 218 -16.04 -17.74 6.80
CA GLU A 218 -15.17 -18.47 5.90
C GLU A 218 -13.70 -18.19 6.20
N ILE A 219 -13.37 -16.93 6.54
CA ILE A 219 -12.00 -16.56 6.95
C ILE A 219 -11.64 -17.23 8.28
N LYS A 220 -12.58 -17.33 9.23
CA LYS A 220 -12.36 -18.06 10.49
C LYS A 220 -12.02 -19.53 10.25
N THR A 221 -12.77 -20.19 9.38
CA THR A 221 -12.50 -21.59 9.01
C THR A 221 -11.10 -21.75 8.41
N LEU A 222 -10.73 -20.87 7.47
CA LEU A 222 -9.38 -20.91 6.88
C LEU A 222 -8.26 -20.69 7.90
N ILE A 223 -8.43 -19.76 8.86
CA ILE A 223 -7.45 -19.57 9.95
C ILE A 223 -7.35 -20.84 10.81
N GLN A 224 -8.49 -21.45 11.14
CA GLN A 224 -8.53 -22.67 11.93
C GLN A 224 -7.79 -23.83 11.25
N ASP A 225 -8.01 -24.03 9.94
CA ASP A 225 -7.33 -25.06 9.16
C ASP A 225 -5.80 -24.87 9.23
N LEU A 226 -5.33 -23.62 9.06
CA LEU A 226 -3.91 -23.27 9.11
C LEU A 226 -3.27 -23.38 10.50
N CYS A 227 -4.05 -23.43 11.58
CA CYS A 227 -3.49 -23.72 12.91
C CYS A 227 -2.93 -25.15 13.01
N THR A 228 -3.30 -26.04 12.09
CA THR A 228 -2.79 -27.41 11.98
C THR A 228 -1.93 -27.63 10.73
N ASP A 229 -1.43 -26.55 10.12
CA ASP A 229 -0.65 -26.61 8.89
C ASP A 229 0.59 -27.49 9.03
N THR A 230 0.90 -28.25 7.99
CA THR A 230 2.11 -29.10 7.92
C THR A 230 3.42 -28.33 8.12
N VAL A 231 3.46 -27.04 7.78
CA VAL A 231 4.67 -26.20 7.85
C VAL A 231 4.68 -25.40 9.14
N VAL A 232 5.68 -25.63 9.99
CA VAL A 232 5.87 -24.96 11.29
C VAL A 232 5.79 -23.44 11.18
N ASN A 233 6.47 -22.83 10.19
CA ASN A 233 6.44 -21.37 9.99
C ASN A 233 5.04 -20.79 9.78
N VAL A 234 4.11 -21.56 9.19
CA VAL A 234 2.72 -21.15 9.04
C VAL A 234 2.04 -21.15 10.41
N ARG A 235 2.26 -22.21 11.20
CA ARG A 235 1.71 -22.34 12.56
C ARG A 235 2.27 -21.30 13.53
N ILE A 236 3.54 -20.90 13.41
CA ILE A 236 4.12 -19.76 14.14
C ILE A 236 3.36 -18.48 13.80
N CYS A 237 3.10 -18.20 12.52
CA CYS A 237 2.28 -17.04 12.14
C CYS A 237 0.83 -17.14 12.63
N CYS A 238 0.24 -18.34 12.74
CA CYS A 238 -1.05 -18.55 13.39
C CYS A 238 -0.98 -18.17 14.88
N SER A 239 0.08 -18.58 15.58
CA SER A 239 0.33 -18.22 16.97
C SER A 239 0.39 -16.70 17.15
N GLU A 240 1.19 -16.00 16.36
CA GLU A 240 1.25 -14.53 16.37
C GLU A 240 -0.12 -13.88 16.15
N LEU A 241 -0.90 -14.38 15.17
CA LEU A 241 -2.24 -13.89 14.89
C LEU A 241 -3.20 -14.13 16.06
N VAL A 242 -3.18 -15.34 16.63
CA VAL A 242 -4.04 -15.71 17.76
C VAL A 242 -3.70 -14.88 18.99
N LYS A 243 -2.42 -14.63 19.30
CA LYS A 243 -2.00 -13.74 20.40
C LYS A 243 -2.67 -12.36 20.31
N GLU A 244 -2.80 -11.81 19.10
CA GLU A 244 -3.45 -10.51 18.89
C GLU A 244 -4.99 -10.54 19.00
N GLY A 245 -5.59 -11.72 18.80
CA GLY A 245 -7.03 -11.93 18.92
C GLY A 245 -7.51 -12.31 20.32
N LEU A 246 -6.61 -12.78 21.19
CA LEU A 246 -6.95 -13.23 22.54
C LEU A 246 -7.75 -12.16 23.32
N GLY A 247 -8.76 -12.61 24.05
CA GLY A 247 -9.65 -11.76 24.85
C GLY A 247 -10.77 -11.08 24.07
N LYS A 248 -10.81 -11.16 22.74
CA LYS A 248 -11.86 -10.50 21.93
C LYS A 248 -13.14 -11.32 21.82
N ASN A 249 -13.03 -12.63 21.62
CA ASN A 249 -14.15 -13.56 21.55
C ASN A 249 -13.67 -15.00 21.78
N THR A 250 -14.60 -15.95 21.86
CA THR A 250 -14.31 -17.37 22.13
C THR A 250 -13.57 -18.06 20.98
N PHE A 251 -13.68 -17.58 19.74
CA PHE A 251 -13.01 -18.16 18.58
C PHE A 251 -11.49 -18.18 18.76
N TRP A 252 -10.89 -17.08 19.24
CA TRP A 252 -9.45 -17.00 19.45
C TRP A 252 -8.96 -17.92 20.57
N SER A 253 -9.73 -18.07 21.66
CA SER A 253 -9.39 -19.00 22.74
C SER A 253 -9.43 -20.47 22.29
N THR A 254 -10.37 -20.81 21.39
CA THR A 254 -10.41 -22.14 20.76
C THR A 254 -9.15 -22.41 19.94
N LEU A 255 -8.74 -21.47 19.09
CA LEU A 255 -7.50 -21.61 18.32
C LEU A 255 -6.26 -21.67 19.21
N ALA A 256 -6.25 -20.91 20.30
CA ALA A 256 -5.16 -20.95 21.27
C ALA A 256 -4.98 -22.33 21.89
N SER A 257 -6.08 -23.04 22.13
CA SER A 257 -6.04 -24.40 22.68
C SER A 257 -5.42 -25.38 21.68
N ILE A 258 -5.71 -25.23 20.38
CA ILE A 258 -5.08 -26.03 19.30
C ILE A 258 -3.57 -25.80 19.29
N LEU A 259 -3.13 -24.54 19.26
CA LEU A 259 -1.71 -24.18 19.14
C LEU A 259 -0.90 -24.49 20.40
N ASN A 260 -1.53 -24.48 21.58
CA ASN A 260 -0.86 -24.89 22.83
C ASN A 260 -0.59 -26.39 22.92
N SER A 261 -1.24 -27.20 22.08
CA SER A 261 -0.95 -28.63 21.95
C SER A 261 0.10 -28.95 20.88
N ASP A 262 0.69 -27.94 20.24
CA ASP A 262 1.70 -28.14 19.20
C ASP A 262 2.98 -28.77 19.78
N CYS A 263 3.64 -29.60 18.96
CA CYS A 263 4.90 -30.22 19.34
C CYS A 263 6.10 -29.26 19.26
N ASP A 264 5.97 -28.19 18.47
CA ASP A 264 7.00 -27.17 18.34
C ASP A 264 6.78 -26.04 19.36
N TRP A 265 7.80 -25.80 20.20
CA TRP A 265 7.72 -24.82 21.27
C TRP A 265 7.56 -23.38 20.76
N ASP A 266 8.02 -23.08 19.55
CA ASP A 266 7.88 -21.74 18.95
C ASP A 266 6.43 -21.44 18.53
N VAL A 267 5.58 -22.46 18.43
CA VAL A 267 4.15 -22.32 18.10
C VAL A 267 3.32 -22.07 19.37
N VAL A 268 3.72 -22.61 20.51
CA VAL A 268 2.97 -22.56 21.77
C VAL A 268 2.83 -21.11 22.26
N LEU A 269 1.63 -20.76 22.73
CA LEU A 269 1.30 -19.42 23.22
C LEU A 269 1.72 -19.32 24.70
N THR A 270 3.02 -19.22 24.96
CA THR A 270 3.55 -18.80 26.27
C THR A 270 3.26 -17.32 26.53
#